data_AF-A0A830C0W2-F1
#
_entry.id   AF-A0A830C0W2-F1
#
_cell.length_a   1.000
_cell.length_b   1.000
_cell.length_c   1.000
_cell.angle_alpha   90.00
_cell.angle_beta   90.00
_cell.angle_gamma   90.00
#
_symmetry.space_group_name_H-M   'P 1'
#
loop_
_entity.id
_entity.type
_entity.pdbx_description
1 polymer ?
#
loop_
_entity_poly.entity_id
_entity_poly.type
_entity_poly.pdbx_seq_one_letter_code
_entity_poly.pdbx_strand_id
1 'polypeptide(L)'
;MLNDIGNLTEEKIDQVLNEYLKDFKEVSLSSKGWPSYWGAYCVSKAALTAYTRLLAKRHPKMLINSVCPGWVSTDLSNHFGPLSTKQGARSPVRLALLPNGGPLGLFFDQMQASS
;
A
#
# COMPACT_ATOMS: atom_id res chain seq x y z
N MET A 1 2.79 -5.17 13.60
CA MET A 1 2.37 -3.81 14.01
C MET A 1 1.27 -3.24 13.10
N LEU A 2 1.49 -3.13 11.78
CA LEU A 2 0.51 -2.53 10.85
C LEU A 2 -0.74 -3.39 10.53
N ASN A 3 -0.71 -4.68 10.86
CA ASN A 3 -1.83 -5.61 10.61
C ASN A 3 -2.90 -5.63 11.71
N ASP A 4 -2.65 -5.00 12.85
CA ASP A 4 -3.64 -4.90 13.94
C ASP A 4 -4.61 -3.75 13.66
N ILE A 5 -5.67 -4.04 12.90
CA ILE A 5 -6.68 -3.06 12.45
C ILE A 5 -7.44 -2.44 13.64
N GLY A 6 -7.65 -3.22 14.71
CA GLY A 6 -8.40 -2.76 15.89
C GLY A 6 -7.72 -1.59 16.59
N ASN A 7 -6.39 -1.67 16.68
CA ASN A 7 -5.56 -0.69 17.38
C ASN A 7 -4.74 0.20 16.44
N LEU A 8 -5.02 0.21 15.14
CA LEU A 8 -4.28 1.02 14.17
C LEU A 8 -4.56 2.50 14.37
N THR A 9 -3.50 3.31 14.46
CA THR A 9 -3.57 4.77 14.52
C THR A 9 -2.52 5.39 13.59
N GLU A 10 -2.65 6.67 13.33
CA GLU A 10 -1.72 7.42 12.48
C GLU A 10 -0.33 7.48 13.10
N GLU A 11 -0.27 7.68 14.42
CA GLU A 11 0.96 7.73 15.20
C GLU A 11 1.73 6.41 15.15
N LYS A 12 1.03 5.26 15.12
CA LYS A 12 1.67 3.94 14.95
C LYS A 12 2.22 3.74 13.54
N ILE A 13 1.55 4.29 12.53
CA ILE A 13 2.05 4.25 11.14
C ILE A 13 3.32 5.10 11.05
N ASP A 14 3.28 6.32 11.60
CA ASP A 14 4.43 7.23 11.64
C ASP A 14 5.58 6.67 12.46
N GLN A 15 5.30 5.98 13.57
CA GLN A 15 6.33 5.32 14.37
C GLN A 15 7.11 4.31 13.54
N VAL A 16 6.43 3.45 12.76
CA VAL A 16 7.08 2.46 11.89
C VAL A 16 7.92 3.15 10.81
N LEU A 17 7.41 4.23 10.20
CA LEU A 17 8.15 4.98 9.19
C LEU A 17 9.41 5.64 9.78
N ASN A 18 9.29 6.25 10.95
CA ASN A 18 10.40 6.91 11.64
C ASN A 18 11.44 5.91 12.12
N GLU A 19 11.04 4.74 12.60
CA GLU A 19 11.96 3.66 12.99
C GLU A 19 12.74 3.15 11.78
N TYR A 20 12.08 2.89 10.64
CA TYR A 20 12.77 2.55 9.40
C TYR A 20 13.77 3.62 8.96
N LEU A 21 13.38 4.90 8.98
CA LEU A 21 14.26 6.01 8.59
C LEU A 21 15.46 6.17 9.53
N LYS A 22 15.28 5.92 10.82
CA LYS A 22 16.37 5.90 11.81
C LYS A 22 17.34 4.76 11.50
N ASP A 23 16.85 3.54 11.39
CA ASP A 23 17.68 2.35 11.13
C ASP A 23 18.37 2.41 9.76
N PHE A 24 17.73 3.06 8.78
CA PHE A 24 18.36 3.37 7.49
C PHE A 24 19.58 4.28 7.64
N LYS A 25 19.45 5.36 8.42
CA LYS A 25 20.55 6.31 8.68
C LYS A 25 21.70 5.67 9.47
N GLU A 26 21.38 4.74 10.36
CA GLU A 26 22.35 4.02 11.20
C GLU A 26 22.97 2.80 10.48
N VAL A 27 22.60 2.54 9.21
CA VAL A 27 23.09 1.39 8.42
C VAL A 27 22.78 0.05 9.10
N SER A 28 21.66 -0.02 9.82
CA SER A 28 21.26 -1.17 10.65
C SER A 28 20.05 -1.94 10.10
N LEU A 29 19.65 -1.68 8.85
CA LEU A 29 18.43 -2.27 8.27
C LEU A 29 18.39 -3.81 8.35
N SER A 30 19.45 -4.47 7.89
CA SER A 30 19.49 -5.94 7.82
C SER A 30 19.51 -6.58 9.19
N SER A 31 20.21 -5.99 10.17
CA SER A 31 20.27 -6.52 11.54
C SER A 31 18.97 -6.33 12.31
N LYS A 32 18.15 -5.36 11.89
CA LYS A 32 16.82 -5.07 12.42
C LYS A 32 15.69 -5.81 11.69
N GLY A 33 16.01 -6.62 10.69
CA GLY A 33 15.04 -7.42 9.93
C GLY A 33 14.22 -6.62 8.93
N TRP A 34 14.65 -5.40 8.56
CA TRP A 34 14.03 -4.65 7.48
C TRP A 34 14.31 -5.30 6.12
N PRO A 35 13.44 -5.08 5.10
CA PRO A 35 13.63 -5.67 3.79
C PRO A 35 14.96 -5.24 3.15
N SER A 36 15.74 -6.21 2.69
CA SER A 36 17.08 -5.97 2.11
C SER A 36 17.04 -5.33 0.72
N TYR A 37 15.93 -5.49 -0.01
CA TYR A 37 15.72 -4.92 -1.34
C TYR A 37 14.44 -4.08 -1.35
N TRP A 38 14.52 -2.92 -2.01
CA TRP A 38 13.39 -1.99 -2.13
C TRP A 38 12.77 -1.59 -0.79
N GLY A 39 13.54 -1.62 0.32
CA GLY A 39 13.03 -1.47 1.68
C GLY A 39 12.15 -0.24 1.87
N ALA A 40 12.61 0.93 1.42
CA ALA A 40 11.84 2.17 1.54
C ALA A 40 10.53 2.11 0.75
N TYR A 41 10.55 1.51 -0.44
CA TYR A 41 9.35 1.31 -1.26
C TYR A 41 8.37 0.35 -0.58
N CYS A 42 8.83 -0.81 -0.12
CA CYS A 42 8.01 -1.80 0.58
C CYS A 42 7.38 -1.21 1.85
N VAL A 43 8.17 -0.53 2.68
CA VAL A 43 7.69 0.07 3.93
C VAL A 43 6.69 1.19 3.65
N SER A 44 6.95 2.07 2.68
CA SER A 44 5.99 3.13 2.31
C SER A 44 4.66 2.58 1.77
N LYS A 45 4.67 1.52 0.97
CA LYS A 45 3.44 0.89 0.45
C LYS A 45 2.68 0.09 1.50
N ALA A 46 3.38 -0.52 2.47
CA ALA A 46 2.75 -1.13 3.64
C ALA A 46 2.07 -0.06 4.53
N ALA A 47 2.74 1.07 4.79
CA ALA A 47 2.18 2.20 5.51
C ALA A 47 0.96 2.80 4.80
N LEU A 48 1.02 2.99 3.48
CA LEU A 48 -0.13 3.45 2.67
C LEU A 48 -1.34 2.52 2.78
N THR A 49 -1.12 1.21 2.75
CA THR A 49 -2.18 0.20 2.88
C THR A 49 -2.81 0.25 4.28
N ALA A 50 -2.00 0.40 5.33
CA ALA A 50 -2.47 0.60 6.69
C ALA A 50 -3.28 1.91 6.81
N TYR A 51 -2.78 3.01 6.26
CA TYR A 51 -3.46 4.30 6.28
C TYR A 51 -4.80 4.27 5.54
N THR A 52 -4.87 3.54 4.42
CA THR A 52 -6.13 3.28 3.69
C THR A 52 -7.18 2.62 4.60
N ARG A 53 -6.79 1.60 5.37
CA ARG A 53 -7.69 0.92 6.34
C ARG A 53 -8.14 1.87 7.45
N LEU A 54 -7.25 2.71 7.96
CA LEU A 54 -7.56 3.72 8.96
C LEU A 54 -8.57 4.75 8.45
N LEU A 55 -8.36 5.28 7.23
CA LEU A 55 -9.27 6.23 6.60
C LEU A 55 -10.64 5.60 6.33
N ALA A 56 -10.69 4.35 5.87
CA ALA A 56 -11.93 3.63 5.66
C ALA A 56 -12.79 3.54 6.94
N LYS A 57 -12.15 3.32 8.10
CA LYS A 57 -12.81 3.34 9.42
C LYS A 57 -13.31 4.73 9.82
N ARG A 58 -12.53 5.79 9.53
CA ARG A 58 -12.90 7.19 9.83
C ARG A 58 -14.03 7.70 8.92
N HIS A 59 -14.13 7.19 7.70
CA HIS A 59 -15.07 7.67 6.68
C HIS A 59 -15.93 6.54 6.10
N PRO A 60 -16.86 5.95 6.86
CA PRO A 60 -17.63 4.77 6.45
C PRO A 60 -18.57 4.99 5.24
N LYS A 61 -18.76 6.25 4.81
CA LYS A 61 -19.57 6.61 3.64
C LYS A 61 -18.76 6.82 2.36
N MET A 62 -17.43 6.80 2.43
CA MET A 62 -16.53 6.97 1.29
C MET A 62 -15.83 5.65 1.00
N LEU A 63 -15.86 5.18 -0.26
CA LEU A 63 -15.17 3.95 -0.64
C LEU A 63 -13.67 4.21 -0.75
N ILE A 64 -12.91 3.76 0.25
CA ILE A 64 -11.47 3.95 0.35
C ILE A 64 -10.79 2.58 0.31
N ASN A 65 -10.05 2.32 -0.76
CA ASN A 65 -9.35 1.06 -1.00
C ASN A 65 -7.94 1.33 -1.54
N SER A 66 -7.07 0.33 -1.45
CA SER A 66 -5.71 0.35 -1.99
C SER A 66 -5.57 -0.73 -3.05
N VAL A 67 -4.68 -0.53 -4.01
CA VAL A 67 -4.53 -1.45 -5.16
C VAL A 67 -3.09 -1.53 -5.64
N CYS A 68 -2.63 -2.76 -5.88
CA CYS A 68 -1.46 -3.05 -6.69
C CYS A 68 -1.91 -3.19 -8.16
N PRO A 69 -1.41 -2.38 -9.10
CA PRO A 69 -1.78 -2.49 -10.52
C PRO A 69 -1.07 -3.65 -11.24
N GLY A 70 -0.27 -4.44 -10.52
CA GLY A 70 0.68 -5.40 -11.10
C GLY A 70 1.99 -4.74 -11.53
N TRP A 71 2.86 -5.50 -12.21
CA TRP A 71 4.12 -4.98 -12.74
C TRP A 71 3.91 -4.36 -14.12
N VAL A 72 3.81 -3.02 -14.14
CA VAL A 72 3.43 -2.24 -15.33
C VAL A 72 4.67 -1.62 -15.99
N SER A 73 4.76 -1.72 -17.31
CA SER A 73 5.78 -1.05 -18.14
C SER A 73 5.58 0.47 -18.11
N THR A 74 6.28 1.11 -17.18
CA THR A 74 6.44 2.56 -17.00
C THR A 74 7.90 2.91 -16.76
N ASP A 75 8.23 4.20 -16.75
CA ASP A 75 9.55 4.72 -16.37
C ASP A 75 10.02 4.18 -15.01
N LEU A 76 9.12 4.06 -14.03
CA LEU A 76 9.43 3.48 -12.70
C LEU A 76 9.98 2.05 -12.80
N SER A 77 9.52 1.29 -13.78
CA SER A 77 9.96 -0.08 -14.04
C SER A 77 11.05 -0.18 -15.12
N ASN A 78 11.56 0.95 -15.62
CA ASN A 78 12.37 1.03 -16.84
C ASN A 78 11.75 0.26 -18.03
N HIS A 79 10.42 0.32 -18.15
CA HIS A 79 9.63 -0.42 -19.15
C HIS A 79 9.80 -1.95 -19.15
N PHE A 80 10.27 -2.56 -18.06
CA PHE A 80 10.43 -4.04 -17.97
C PHE A 80 9.14 -4.78 -17.54
N GLY A 81 8.09 -4.07 -17.10
CA GLY A 81 6.86 -4.71 -16.65
C GLY A 81 6.07 -5.40 -17.77
N PRO A 82 5.51 -6.60 -17.57
CA PRO A 82 4.75 -7.33 -18.59
C PRO A 82 3.40 -6.70 -18.95
N LEU A 83 2.87 -5.81 -18.09
CA LEU A 83 1.59 -5.15 -18.32
C LEU A 83 1.79 -3.78 -18.99
N SER A 84 0.98 -3.46 -19.99
CA SER A 84 0.86 -2.09 -20.50
C SER A 84 0.23 -1.16 -19.47
N THR A 85 0.45 0.15 -19.60
CA THR A 85 -0.20 1.19 -18.78
C THR A 85 -1.74 1.07 -18.83
N LYS A 86 -2.30 0.76 -20.00
CA LYS A 86 -3.73 0.51 -20.18
C LYS A 86 -4.23 -0.70 -19.40
N GLN A 87 -3.44 -1.78 -19.30
CA GLN A 87 -3.80 -2.95 -18.50
C GLN A 87 -3.71 -2.64 -17.01
N GLY A 88 -2.61 -2.02 -16.56
CA GLY A 88 -2.41 -1.64 -15.15
C GLY A 88 -3.44 -0.63 -14.64
N ALA A 89 -3.95 0.26 -15.49
CA ALA A 89 -4.97 1.25 -15.12
C ALA A 89 -6.35 0.65 -14.85
N ARG A 90 -6.63 -0.59 -15.30
CA ARG A 90 -7.98 -1.18 -15.18
C ARG A 90 -8.45 -1.30 -13.73
N SER A 91 -7.58 -1.74 -12.82
CA SER A 91 -7.93 -1.96 -11.43
C SER A 91 -8.19 -0.67 -10.65
N PRO A 92 -7.32 0.37 -10.66
CA PRO A 92 -7.64 1.63 -9.98
C PRO A 92 -8.88 2.32 -10.57
N VAL A 93 -9.06 2.29 -11.90
CA VAL A 93 -10.26 2.86 -12.55
C VAL A 93 -11.52 2.13 -12.11
N ARG A 94 -11.51 0.79 -12.03
CA ARG A 94 -12.64 0.02 -11.49
C ARG A 94 -12.98 0.43 -10.07
N LEU A 95 -11.99 0.59 -9.19
CA LEU A 95 -12.22 0.98 -7.79
C LEU A 95 -12.79 2.39 -7.67
N ALA A 96 -12.34 3.31 -8.53
CA ALA A 96 -12.87 4.69 -8.57
C ALA A 96 -14.33 4.77 -9.05
N LEU A 97 -14.80 3.78 -9.82
CA LEU A 97 -16.14 3.72 -10.40
C LEU A 97 -17.07 2.74 -9.67
N LEU A 98 -16.71 2.28 -8.47
CA LEU A 98 -17.55 1.38 -7.70
C LEU A 98 -18.91 2.03 -7.36
N PRO A 99 -20.02 1.28 -7.44
CA PRO A 99 -21.29 1.77 -6.95
C PRO A 99 -21.25 1.92 -5.43
N ASN A 100 -22.18 2.72 -4.89
CA ASN A 100 -22.41 2.81 -3.46
C ASN A 100 -22.61 1.41 -2.84
N GLY A 101 -22.05 1.19 -1.65
CA GLY A 101 -22.05 -0.13 -1.00
C GLY A 101 -20.98 -1.09 -1.51
N GLY A 102 -20.06 -0.62 -2.36
CA GLY A 102 -18.88 -1.38 -2.77
C GLY A 102 -17.90 -1.69 -1.62
N PRO A 103 -16.83 -2.46 -1.91
CA PRO A 103 -15.81 -2.82 -0.93
C PRO A 103 -15.17 -1.58 -0.29
N LEU A 104 -14.81 -1.69 0.98
CA LEU A 104 -14.27 -0.61 1.80
C LEU A 104 -13.10 -1.11 2.65
N GLY A 105 -11.99 -0.38 2.67
CA GLY A 105 -10.81 -0.66 3.48
C GLY A 105 -10.01 -1.87 3.02
N LEU A 106 -10.21 -2.33 1.78
CA LEU A 106 -9.53 -3.51 1.26
C LEU A 106 -8.27 -3.15 0.47
N PHE A 107 -7.40 -4.14 0.33
CA PHE A 107 -6.30 -4.14 -0.63
C PHE A 107 -6.68 -5.03 -1.82
N PHE A 108 -6.34 -4.59 -3.03
CA PHE A 108 -6.58 -5.34 -4.25
C PHE A 108 -5.26 -5.65 -4.95
N ASP A 109 -5.00 -6.91 -5.28
CA ASP A 109 -3.98 -7.26 -6.25
C ASP A 109 -4.64 -7.36 -7.64
N GLN A 110 -4.34 -6.38 -8.47
CA GLN A 110 -5.01 -6.15 -9.74
C GLN A 110 -6.54 -6.12 -9.53
N MET A 111 -7.27 -7.11 -10.03
CA MET A 111 -8.73 -7.15 -10.00
C MET A 111 -9.30 -7.93 -8.79
N GLN A 112 -8.45 -8.53 -7.97
CA GLN A 112 -8.86 -9.42 -6.89
C GLN A 112 -8.60 -8.78 -5.53
N ALA A 113 -9.55 -8.92 -4.61
CA ALA A 113 -9.31 -8.54 -3.22
C ALA A 113 -8.27 -9.48 -2.62
N SER A 114 -7.31 -8.92 -1.88
CA SER A 114 -6.26 -9.65 -1.19
C SER A 114 -6.16 -9.16 0.25
N SER A 115 -5.87 -10.09 1.16
CA SER A 115 -5.72 -9.84 2.60
C SER A 115 -4.31 -9.39 2.97
#